data_AF-A0AAW0ZZX6-F1
#
_entry.id   AF-A0AAW0ZZX6-F1
#
_cell.length_a   1.000
_cell.length_b   1.000
_cell.length_c   1.000
_cell.angle_alpha   90.00
_cell.angle_beta   90.00
_cell.angle_gamma   90.00
#
_symmetry.space_group_name_H-M   'P 1'
#
loop_
_entity.id
_entity.type
_entity.pdbx_description
1 polymer ?
#
loop_
_entity_poly.entity_id
_entity_poly.type
_entity_poly.pdbx_seq_one_letter_code
_entity_poly.pdbx_strand_id
1 'polypeptide(L)'
;MFYNLTTVALHDWRTYRMMHALAHYKLNLDTVQNHLPTQTLEQGLDALEIMRNIHVFVSKYLYNLNTQTFIEHTSNNKHLNTIGIRHIANSIRTHGTGIMSTTVNFVYQFLRIKLHTFSQFLFDEHIKSRLMRDIRFIKAQRENGTTPYTYERAEKFQKGIRKLGMTPDGLSYLDQFRQLITQIGNALGYVRLIRSGGLHASSNAISFLPNIDSSVPFELMCKNLNYSATTQAAAKCLENDIANLVRNFTEGIQYFKLLVDVFASAFRNTASSHHLQQFYAIVPPLTLSFVDNSISNKEKMFKKNQTGAAFTDDGFAMGIAYINALLDQSSELDSLHWFKTVEQHISAEQRSAEGKNVQGDEKLQQTRALTLKRLGERSAEFQLLYYSLSGARVFFKQSDT
;
A
#
# COMPACT_ATOMS: atom_id res chain seq x y z
N MET A 1 33.85 -32.30 9.69
CA MET A 1 33.77 -31.06 10.52
C MET A 1 32.34 -30.70 10.94
N PHE A 2 31.29 -31.03 10.17
CA PHE A 2 29.89 -30.94 10.62
C PHE A 2 29.31 -32.34 10.83
N TYR A 3 29.68 -33.01 11.93
CA TYR A 3 29.23 -34.38 12.20
C TYR A 3 27.84 -34.42 12.85
N ASN A 4 27.43 -33.35 13.53
CA ASN A 4 26.16 -33.32 14.25
C ASN A 4 25.27 -32.13 13.83
N LEU A 5 24.50 -32.35 12.75
CA LEU A 5 23.55 -31.37 12.20
C LEU A 5 22.43 -30.97 13.17
N THR A 6 22.24 -31.71 14.26
CA THR A 6 21.23 -31.40 15.30
C THR A 6 21.57 -30.19 16.17
N THR A 7 22.84 -29.75 16.16
CA THR A 7 23.34 -28.59 16.94
C THR A 7 23.43 -27.31 16.12
N VAL A 8 23.09 -27.40 14.83
CA VAL A 8 23.26 -26.32 13.86
C VAL A 8 22.05 -25.41 13.89
N ALA A 9 22.28 -24.11 13.99
CA ALA A 9 21.21 -23.11 13.97
C ALA A 9 20.48 -23.15 12.61
N LEU A 10 19.26 -23.69 12.59
CA LEU A 10 18.46 -23.90 11.37
C LEU A 10 18.21 -22.62 10.56
N HIS A 11 18.21 -21.46 11.20
CA HIS A 11 17.96 -20.16 10.55
C HIS A 11 19.16 -19.62 9.77
N ASP A 12 20.38 -20.15 9.99
CA ASP A 12 21.62 -19.62 9.40
C ASP A 12 22.22 -20.55 8.33
N TRP A 13 21.35 -21.21 7.55
CA TRP A 13 21.75 -22.15 6.49
C TRP A 13 22.76 -21.53 5.51
N ARG A 14 22.70 -20.22 5.28
CA ARG A 14 23.56 -19.51 4.32
C ARG A 14 25.01 -19.43 4.79
N THR A 15 25.23 -19.11 6.07
CA THR A 15 26.58 -19.08 6.65
C THR A 15 27.17 -20.47 6.67
N TYR A 16 26.40 -21.48 7.08
CA TYR A 16 26.86 -22.87 7.03
C TYR A 16 27.20 -23.31 5.60
N ARG A 17 26.36 -23.01 4.60
CA ARG A 17 26.67 -23.33 3.20
C ARG A 17 27.97 -22.66 2.72
N MET A 18 28.22 -21.42 3.13
CA MET A 18 29.45 -20.71 2.79
C MET A 18 30.67 -21.30 3.49
N MET A 19 30.55 -21.69 4.77
CA MET A 19 31.62 -22.39 5.50
C MET A 19 31.97 -23.74 4.86
N HIS A 20 30.97 -24.50 4.40
CA HIS A 20 31.19 -25.75 3.67
C HIS A 20 31.95 -25.51 2.35
N ALA A 21 31.50 -24.53 1.56
CA ALA A 21 32.16 -24.19 0.30
C ALA A 21 33.62 -23.75 0.52
N LEU A 22 33.88 -22.96 1.58
CA LEU A 22 35.22 -22.51 1.94
C LEU A 22 36.10 -23.66 2.47
N ALA A 23 35.57 -24.58 3.27
CA ALA A 23 36.30 -25.73 3.78
C ALA A 23 36.74 -26.66 2.66
N HIS A 24 35.86 -26.92 1.69
CA HIS A 24 36.22 -27.67 0.49
C HIS A 24 37.24 -26.91 -0.34
N TYR A 25 37.01 -25.63 -0.64
CA TYR A 25 37.89 -24.85 -1.53
C TYR A 25 39.31 -24.63 -0.97
N LYS A 26 39.45 -24.32 0.33
CA LYS A 26 40.76 -24.00 0.93
C LYS A 26 41.48 -25.19 1.53
N LEU A 27 40.74 -26.18 2.04
CA LEU A 27 41.31 -27.28 2.82
C LEU A 27 41.08 -28.65 2.18
N ASN A 28 40.37 -28.70 1.04
CA ASN A 28 40.02 -29.93 0.33
C ASN A 28 39.30 -30.96 1.24
N LEU A 29 38.50 -30.44 2.18
CA LEU A 29 37.77 -31.26 3.15
C LEU A 29 36.35 -31.51 2.66
N ASP A 30 36.00 -32.79 2.49
CA ASP A 30 34.63 -33.20 2.28
C ASP A 30 33.85 -33.15 3.59
N THR A 31 32.69 -32.50 3.50
CA THR A 31 31.80 -32.26 4.63
C THR A 31 30.45 -32.93 4.36
N VAL A 32 29.77 -33.41 5.42
CA VAL A 32 28.43 -34.00 5.32
C VAL A 32 27.47 -33.00 4.67
N GLN A 33 26.57 -33.48 3.79
CA GLN A 33 25.56 -32.60 3.18
C GLN A 33 24.60 -32.05 4.24
N ASN A 34 24.59 -30.74 4.37
CA ASN A 34 23.63 -30.05 5.21
C ASN A 34 22.28 -29.98 4.48
N HIS A 35 21.34 -30.83 4.88
CA HIS A 35 19.93 -30.76 4.45
C HIS A 35 19.17 -29.64 5.17
N LEU A 36 19.86 -28.54 5.48
CA LEU A 36 19.25 -27.41 6.18
C LEU A 36 18.23 -26.77 5.23
N PRO A 37 16.99 -26.52 5.71
CA PRO A 37 15.99 -25.87 4.88
C PRO A 37 16.49 -24.48 4.46
N THR A 38 16.33 -24.16 3.17
CA THR A 38 16.61 -22.82 2.61
C THR A 38 15.70 -21.73 3.19
N GLN A 39 14.71 -22.12 3.99
CA GLN A 39 13.80 -21.24 4.71
C GLN A 39 14.53 -20.67 5.94
N THR A 40 14.81 -19.37 5.92
CA THR A 40 15.01 -18.63 7.16
C THR A 40 13.74 -18.79 8.00
N LEU A 41 13.86 -19.36 9.21
CA LEU A 41 12.80 -19.49 10.22
C LEU A 41 12.34 -18.12 10.77
N GLU A 42 12.30 -17.06 9.95
CA GLU A 42 11.55 -15.86 10.29
C GLU A 42 10.07 -16.27 10.32
N GLN A 43 9.56 -16.52 11.54
CA GLN A 43 8.16 -16.83 11.81
C GLN A 43 7.29 -15.68 11.29
N GLY A 44 6.68 -15.88 10.12
CA GLY A 44 5.78 -14.92 9.50
C GLY A 44 4.87 -15.63 8.49
N LEU A 45 3.74 -14.99 8.17
CA LEU A 45 2.80 -15.48 7.16
C LEU A 45 3.49 -15.57 5.80
N ASP A 46 3.35 -16.71 5.12
CA ASP A 46 3.93 -16.93 3.80
C ASP A 46 3.17 -16.13 2.72
N ALA A 47 3.89 -15.61 1.73
CA ALA A 47 3.30 -14.85 0.63
C ALA A 47 2.19 -15.61 -0.13
N LEU A 48 2.30 -16.94 -0.26
CA LEU A 48 1.24 -17.77 -0.87
C LEU A 48 -0.01 -17.84 -0.01
N GLU A 49 0.14 -17.92 1.32
CA GLU A 49 -1.00 -17.94 2.24
C GLU A 49 -1.73 -16.60 2.23
N ILE A 50 -0.98 -15.50 2.24
CA ILE A 50 -1.52 -14.14 2.12
C ILE A 50 -2.26 -13.98 0.78
N MET A 51 -1.66 -14.42 -0.32
CA MET A 51 -2.27 -14.36 -1.66
C MET A 51 -3.62 -15.09 -1.69
N ARG A 52 -3.68 -16.33 -1.17
CA ARG A 52 -4.92 -17.12 -1.12
C ARG A 52 -6.00 -16.47 -0.25
N ASN A 53 -5.60 -15.78 0.82
CA ASN A 53 -6.49 -15.14 1.77
C ASN A 53 -6.44 -13.61 1.73
N ILE A 54 -6.25 -13.03 0.53
CA ILE A 54 -6.02 -11.59 0.36
C ILE A 54 -7.12 -10.73 1.01
N HIS A 55 -8.37 -11.17 0.96
CA HIS A 55 -9.52 -10.49 1.54
C HIS A 55 -9.44 -10.37 3.07
N VAL A 56 -8.89 -11.38 3.75
CA VAL A 56 -8.64 -11.34 5.20
C VAL A 56 -7.44 -10.44 5.48
N PHE A 57 -6.37 -10.59 4.71
CA PHE A 57 -5.13 -9.86 4.90
C PHE A 57 -5.34 -8.34 4.84
N VAL A 58 -5.94 -7.83 3.77
CA VAL A 58 -6.16 -6.38 3.58
C VAL A 58 -7.12 -5.75 4.60
N SER A 59 -7.89 -6.57 5.31
CA SER A 59 -8.81 -6.14 6.36
C SER A 59 -8.18 -6.18 7.74
N LYS A 60 -7.24 -7.10 7.98
CA LYS A 60 -6.57 -7.30 9.28
C LYS A 60 -5.24 -6.59 9.41
N TYR A 61 -4.60 -6.21 8.29
CA TYR A 61 -3.29 -5.58 8.28
C TYR A 61 -3.37 -4.15 7.75
N LEU A 62 -2.61 -3.27 8.39
CA LEU A 62 -2.49 -1.87 8.01
C LEU A 62 -1.18 -1.65 7.26
N TYR A 63 -1.28 -0.96 6.13
CA TYR A 63 -0.14 -0.66 5.28
C TYR A 63 0.58 0.61 5.74
N ASN A 64 1.91 0.55 5.77
CA ASN A 64 2.78 1.73 5.85
C ASN A 64 3.50 1.93 4.53
N LEU A 65 3.24 3.06 3.89
CA LEU A 65 3.73 3.39 2.56
C LEU A 65 5.24 3.63 2.54
N ASN A 66 5.79 4.20 3.61
CA ASN A 66 7.17 4.65 3.71
C ASN A 66 8.11 3.47 3.94
N THR A 67 7.82 2.65 4.94
CA THR A 67 8.64 1.47 5.28
C THR A 67 8.34 0.26 4.41
N GLN A 68 7.25 0.30 3.62
CA GLN A 68 6.72 -0.85 2.87
C GLN A 68 6.52 -2.07 3.79
N THR A 69 5.84 -1.85 4.91
CA THR A 69 5.52 -2.92 5.87
C THR A 69 4.03 -2.96 6.14
N PHE A 70 3.51 -4.17 6.32
CA PHE A 70 2.18 -4.40 6.86
C PHE A 70 2.29 -4.75 8.34
N ILE A 71 1.38 -4.19 9.13
CA ILE A 71 1.33 -4.41 10.57
C ILE A 71 -0.07 -4.92 10.91
N GLU A 72 -0.15 -6.01 11.66
CA GLU A 72 -1.41 -6.57 12.13
C GLU A 72 -2.14 -5.55 13.02
N HIS A 73 -3.41 -5.29 12.73
CA HIS A 73 -4.23 -4.30 13.45
C HIS A 73 -4.68 -4.81 14.83
N THR A 74 -4.96 -6.10 14.94
CA THR A 74 -5.43 -6.74 16.17
C THR A 74 -4.87 -8.15 16.23
N SER A 75 -4.22 -8.49 17.34
CA SER A 75 -3.73 -9.83 17.60
C SER A 75 -4.27 -10.35 18.93
N ASN A 76 -4.48 -11.66 19.02
CA ASN A 76 -4.74 -12.34 20.29
C ASN A 76 -3.43 -12.55 21.08
N ASN A 77 -2.28 -12.33 20.43
CA ASN A 77 -0.96 -12.47 21.03
C ASN A 77 -0.50 -11.16 21.67
N LYS A 78 0.54 -11.23 22.51
CA LYS A 78 1.19 -10.05 23.12
C LYS A 78 1.94 -9.17 22.10
N HIS A 79 2.10 -9.65 20.87
CA HIS A 79 2.87 -9.00 19.81
C HIS A 79 2.03 -8.96 18.54
N LEU A 80 2.22 -7.92 17.73
CA LEU A 80 1.60 -7.78 16.42
C LEU A 80 2.53 -8.39 15.36
N ASN A 81 1.95 -9.15 14.43
CA ASN A 81 2.71 -9.65 13.29
C ASN A 81 3.04 -8.51 12.31
N THR A 82 4.24 -8.56 11.74
CA THR A 82 4.67 -7.61 10.70
C THR A 82 5.15 -8.35 9.47
N ILE A 83 4.84 -7.82 8.29
CA ILE A 83 5.22 -8.41 7.01
C ILE A 83 5.92 -7.34 6.20
N GLY A 84 7.12 -7.66 5.73
CA GLY A 84 8.00 -6.72 5.04
C GLY A 84 8.72 -7.38 3.88
N ILE A 85 9.59 -6.60 3.23
CA ILE A 85 10.28 -7.01 1.98
C ILE A 85 11.06 -8.31 2.18
N ARG A 86 11.74 -8.47 3.32
CA ARG A 86 12.56 -9.67 3.63
C ARG A 86 11.71 -10.95 3.72
N HIS A 87 10.58 -10.89 4.42
CA HIS A 87 9.62 -12.00 4.54
C HIS A 87 9.15 -12.45 3.16
N ILE A 88 8.71 -11.51 2.32
CA ILE A 88 8.23 -11.82 0.96
C ILE A 88 9.37 -12.34 0.07
N ALA A 89 10.58 -11.79 0.18
CA ALA A 89 11.74 -12.30 -0.55
C ALA A 89 12.07 -13.75 -0.16
N ASN A 90 11.90 -14.13 1.11
CA ASN A 90 12.10 -15.51 1.56
C ASN A 90 11.05 -16.46 0.97
N SER A 91 9.77 -16.06 0.96
CA SER A 91 8.72 -16.84 0.29
C SER A 91 8.97 -16.98 -1.22
N ILE A 92 9.40 -15.93 -1.90
CA ILE A 92 9.74 -16.00 -3.33
C ILE A 92 10.94 -16.92 -3.59
N ARG A 93 11.96 -16.93 -2.73
CA ARG A 93 13.08 -17.88 -2.85
C ARG A 93 12.66 -19.33 -2.63
N THR A 94 11.59 -19.56 -1.87
CA THR A 94 11.08 -20.90 -1.57
C THR A 94 10.18 -21.41 -2.69
N HIS A 95 9.28 -20.58 -3.19
CA HIS A 95 8.23 -20.97 -4.14
C HIS A 95 8.52 -20.58 -5.59
N GLY A 96 9.61 -19.84 -5.83
CA GLY A 96 10.00 -19.32 -7.14
C GLY A 96 9.36 -17.97 -7.47
N THR A 97 9.80 -17.36 -8.57
CA THR A 97 9.31 -16.05 -9.03
C THR A 97 7.88 -16.10 -9.60
N GLY A 98 7.38 -17.28 -9.96
CA GLY A 98 6.02 -17.50 -10.47
C GLY A 98 4.90 -17.09 -9.50
N ILE A 99 5.19 -16.98 -8.20
CA ILE A 99 4.19 -16.48 -7.24
C ILE A 99 3.83 -15.02 -7.49
N MET A 100 4.75 -14.23 -8.09
CA MET A 100 4.56 -12.79 -8.27
C MET A 100 3.43 -12.50 -9.26
N SER A 101 3.46 -13.13 -10.43
CA SER A 101 2.40 -13.01 -11.45
C SER A 101 1.07 -13.57 -10.94
N THR A 102 1.10 -14.71 -10.26
CA THR A 102 -0.08 -15.32 -9.65
C THR A 102 -0.71 -14.39 -8.61
N THR A 103 0.11 -13.76 -7.77
CA THR A 103 -0.36 -12.81 -6.75
C THR A 103 -1.08 -11.62 -7.36
N VAL A 104 -0.53 -11.07 -8.45
CA VAL A 104 -1.17 -9.96 -9.16
C VAL A 104 -2.52 -10.36 -9.74
N ASN A 105 -2.66 -11.59 -10.24
CA ASN A 105 -3.95 -12.11 -10.68
C ASN A 105 -4.98 -12.23 -9.54
N PHE A 106 -4.59 -12.74 -8.36
CA PHE A 106 -5.46 -12.78 -7.19
C PHE A 106 -5.88 -11.37 -6.73
N VAL A 107 -4.96 -10.41 -6.75
CA VAL A 107 -5.27 -9.01 -6.43
C VAL A 107 -6.20 -8.41 -7.49
N TYR A 108 -6.00 -8.69 -8.77
CA TYR A 108 -6.93 -8.29 -9.83
C TYR A 108 -8.36 -8.81 -9.58
N GLN A 109 -8.52 -10.09 -9.26
CA GLN A 109 -9.83 -10.68 -8.94
C GLN A 109 -10.46 -10.02 -7.71
N PHE A 110 -9.67 -9.77 -6.67
CA PHE A 110 -10.12 -9.06 -5.48
C PHE A 110 -10.57 -7.63 -5.80
N LEU A 111 -9.77 -6.88 -6.57
CA LEU A 111 -10.08 -5.52 -6.99
C LEU A 111 -11.36 -5.46 -7.82
N ARG A 112 -11.60 -6.42 -8.72
CA ARG A 112 -12.84 -6.50 -9.50
C ARG A 112 -14.08 -6.51 -8.59
N ILE A 113 -14.05 -7.31 -7.52
CA ILE A 113 -15.16 -7.39 -6.54
C ILE A 113 -15.31 -6.07 -5.78
N LYS A 114 -14.20 -5.53 -5.26
CA LYS A 114 -14.24 -4.29 -4.46
C LYS A 114 -14.61 -3.06 -5.28
N LEU A 115 -14.16 -2.98 -6.52
CA LEU A 115 -14.53 -1.91 -7.46
C LEU A 115 -16.00 -1.99 -7.87
N HIS A 116 -16.60 -3.19 -7.92
CA HIS A 116 -18.03 -3.33 -8.09
C HIS A 116 -18.81 -2.75 -6.89
N THR A 117 -18.42 -3.11 -5.66
CA THR A 117 -19.01 -2.52 -4.44
C THR A 117 -18.81 -1.01 -4.38
N PHE A 118 -17.64 -0.52 -4.81
CA PHE A 118 -17.35 0.90 -4.90
C PHE A 118 -18.31 1.61 -5.87
N SER A 119 -18.55 1.02 -7.04
CA SER A 119 -19.48 1.54 -8.03
C SER A 119 -20.92 1.58 -7.50
N GLN A 120 -21.36 0.50 -6.83
CA GLN A 120 -22.68 0.44 -6.20
C GLN A 120 -22.87 1.52 -5.14
N PHE A 121 -21.85 1.78 -4.31
CA PHE A 121 -21.91 2.82 -3.29
C PHE A 121 -22.11 4.22 -3.89
N LEU A 122 -21.39 4.55 -4.97
CA LEU A 122 -21.54 5.85 -5.66
C LEU A 122 -22.85 5.95 -6.45
N PHE A 123 -23.43 4.82 -6.84
CA PHE A 123 -24.71 4.77 -7.55
C PHE A 123 -25.92 4.96 -6.63
N ASP A 124 -25.79 4.67 -5.34
CA ASP A 124 -26.85 4.84 -4.34
C ASP A 124 -27.44 6.26 -4.37
N GLU A 125 -28.77 6.37 -4.45
CA GLU A 125 -29.46 7.65 -4.65
C GLU A 125 -29.28 8.63 -3.47
N HIS A 126 -29.11 8.15 -2.24
CA HIS A 126 -28.83 9.02 -1.09
C HIS A 126 -27.43 9.61 -1.14
N ILE A 127 -26.45 8.87 -1.68
CA ILE A 127 -25.07 9.34 -1.88
C ILE A 127 -25.00 10.26 -3.10
N LYS A 128 -25.45 9.77 -4.25
CA LYS A 128 -25.43 10.47 -5.54
C LYS A 128 -26.14 11.82 -5.49
N SER A 129 -27.33 11.91 -4.88
CA SER A 129 -28.08 13.17 -4.79
C SER A 129 -27.32 14.26 -3.99
N ARG A 130 -26.59 13.85 -2.95
CA ARG A 130 -25.75 14.75 -2.14
C ARG A 130 -24.49 15.16 -2.90
N LEU A 131 -23.83 14.23 -3.57
CA LEU A 131 -22.68 14.54 -4.43
C LEU A 131 -23.04 15.50 -5.55
N MET A 132 -24.19 15.33 -6.20
CA MET A 132 -24.66 16.24 -7.24
C MET A 132 -24.94 17.65 -6.71
N ARG A 133 -25.44 17.79 -5.48
CA ARG A 133 -25.56 19.09 -4.81
C ARG A 133 -24.18 19.69 -4.56
N ASP A 134 -23.21 18.85 -4.20
CA ASP A 134 -21.84 19.29 -3.96
C ASP A 134 -21.13 19.77 -5.21
N ILE A 135 -21.22 19.00 -6.28
CA ILE A 135 -20.67 19.33 -7.61
C ILE A 135 -21.25 20.62 -8.18
N ARG A 136 -22.58 20.84 -8.08
CA ARG A 136 -23.20 22.08 -8.57
C ARG A 136 -22.63 23.32 -7.89
N PHE A 137 -22.41 23.25 -6.59
CA PHE A 137 -21.80 24.36 -5.85
C PHE A 137 -20.31 24.51 -6.19
N ILE A 138 -19.56 23.42 -6.35
CA ILE A 138 -18.15 23.48 -6.79
C ILE A 138 -18.06 24.24 -8.12
N LYS A 139 -18.93 23.90 -9.08
CA LYS A 139 -19.03 24.60 -10.38
C LYS A 139 -19.35 26.08 -10.20
N ALA A 140 -20.37 26.43 -9.41
CA ALA A 140 -20.75 27.81 -9.16
C ALA A 140 -19.63 28.62 -8.47
N GLN A 141 -18.88 28.04 -7.52
CA GLN A 141 -17.74 28.71 -6.88
C GLN A 141 -16.58 28.92 -7.87
N ARG A 142 -16.30 27.93 -8.73
CA ARG A 142 -15.30 28.08 -9.79
C ARG A 142 -15.65 29.22 -10.75
N GLU A 143 -16.91 29.35 -11.16
CA GLU A 143 -17.39 30.45 -12.00
C GLU A 143 -17.24 31.81 -11.33
N ASN A 144 -17.39 31.86 -10.00
CA ASN A 144 -17.20 33.08 -9.20
C ASN A 144 -15.75 33.38 -8.83
N GLY A 145 -14.78 32.54 -9.24
CA GLY A 145 -13.36 32.70 -8.90
C GLY A 145 -13.03 32.48 -7.42
N THR A 146 -13.92 31.82 -6.67
CA THR A 146 -13.76 31.58 -5.22
C THR A 146 -13.27 30.17 -4.93
N THR A 147 -12.94 29.89 -3.66
CA THR A 147 -12.50 28.56 -3.21
C THR A 147 -13.55 27.48 -3.54
N PRO A 148 -13.23 26.46 -4.34
CA PRO A 148 -14.25 25.56 -4.88
C PRO A 148 -14.93 24.65 -3.85
N TYR A 149 -14.26 24.34 -2.73
CA TYR A 149 -14.79 23.45 -1.70
C TYR A 149 -14.43 23.96 -0.29
N THR A 150 -15.41 24.08 0.61
CA THR A 150 -15.22 24.58 1.98
C THR A 150 -15.22 23.46 3.04
N TYR A 151 -14.59 23.72 4.19
CA TYR A 151 -14.48 22.74 5.27
C TYR A 151 -15.84 22.38 5.89
N GLU A 152 -16.68 23.38 6.14
CA GLU A 152 -18.02 23.23 6.73
C GLU A 152 -18.92 22.37 5.84
N ARG A 153 -18.67 22.41 4.53
CA ARG A 153 -19.43 21.63 3.56
C ARG A 153 -19.10 20.14 3.64
N ALA A 154 -17.82 19.79 3.72
CA ALA A 154 -17.39 18.41 3.95
C ALA A 154 -17.96 17.89 5.27
N GLU A 155 -17.94 18.72 6.32
CA GLU A 155 -18.47 18.35 7.63
C GLU A 155 -19.99 18.15 7.59
N LYS A 156 -20.73 19.03 6.91
CA LYS A 156 -22.18 18.91 6.70
C LYS A 156 -22.52 17.63 5.91
N PHE A 157 -21.71 17.27 4.91
CA PHE A 157 -21.86 16.04 4.16
C PHE A 157 -21.67 14.80 5.07
N GLN A 158 -20.59 14.75 5.85
CA GLN A 158 -20.31 13.68 6.82
C GLN A 158 -21.45 13.54 7.85
N LYS A 159 -21.88 14.65 8.47
CA LYS A 159 -23.02 14.68 9.40
C LYS A 159 -24.31 14.20 8.73
N GLY A 160 -24.53 14.57 7.47
CA GLY A 160 -25.68 14.11 6.68
C GLY A 160 -25.68 12.60 6.46
N ILE A 161 -24.52 11.99 6.18
CA ILE A 161 -24.41 10.53 6.00
C ILE A 161 -24.63 9.79 7.31
N ARG A 162 -24.08 10.28 8.42
CA ARG A 162 -24.32 9.70 9.75
C ARG A 162 -25.81 9.61 10.13
N LYS A 163 -26.66 10.51 9.61
CA LYS A 163 -28.11 10.47 9.82
C LYS A 163 -28.84 9.38 9.04
N LEU A 164 -28.23 8.78 8.02
CA LEU A 164 -28.85 7.71 7.24
C LEU A 164 -28.85 6.38 7.99
N GLY A 165 -27.95 6.21 8.96
CA GLY A 165 -27.83 4.99 9.74
C GLY A 165 -26.38 4.73 10.15
N MET A 166 -26.24 3.91 11.18
CA MET A 166 -24.96 3.39 11.69
C MET A 166 -25.05 1.87 11.76
N THR A 167 -23.93 1.20 11.55
CA THR A 167 -23.81 -0.24 11.81
C THR A 167 -23.88 -0.52 13.32
N PRO A 168 -24.05 -1.79 13.74
CA PRO A 168 -23.93 -2.19 15.14
C PRO A 168 -22.59 -1.77 15.77
N ASP A 169 -21.52 -1.73 14.97
CA ASP A 169 -20.18 -1.30 15.39
C ASP A 169 -20.00 0.23 15.43
N GLY A 170 -21.08 0.99 15.19
CA GLY A 170 -21.05 2.46 15.20
C GLY A 170 -20.42 3.10 13.96
N LEU A 171 -20.28 2.36 12.86
CA LEU A 171 -19.71 2.89 11.61
C LEU A 171 -20.79 3.48 10.72
N SER A 172 -20.56 4.69 10.21
CA SER A 172 -21.43 5.27 9.19
C SER A 172 -21.17 4.64 7.82
N TYR A 173 -22.08 4.83 6.88
CA TYR A 173 -21.85 4.43 5.49
C TYR A 173 -20.58 5.04 4.89
N LEU A 174 -20.20 6.26 5.31
CA LEU A 174 -18.97 6.89 4.86
C LEU A 174 -17.73 6.19 5.44
N ASP A 175 -17.81 5.71 6.68
CA ASP A 175 -16.72 4.97 7.33
C ASP A 175 -16.53 3.59 6.69
N GLN A 176 -17.62 2.92 6.32
CA GLN A 176 -17.55 1.68 5.53
C GLN A 176 -16.93 1.93 4.15
N PHE A 177 -17.28 3.03 3.49
CA PHE A 177 -16.69 3.40 2.21
C PHE A 177 -15.20 3.75 2.34
N ARG A 178 -14.79 4.43 3.41
CA ARG A 178 -13.38 4.62 3.75
C ARG A 178 -12.66 3.28 3.91
N GLN A 179 -13.21 2.33 4.66
CA GLN A 179 -12.62 0.99 4.83
C GLN A 179 -12.50 0.25 3.49
N LEU A 180 -13.51 0.35 2.62
CA LEU A 180 -13.45 -0.21 1.27
C LEU A 180 -12.27 0.35 0.47
N ILE A 181 -12.09 1.68 0.48
CA ILE A 181 -10.96 2.35 -0.19
C ILE A 181 -9.63 1.93 0.43
N THR A 182 -9.54 1.87 1.76
CA THR A 182 -8.35 1.37 2.47
C THR A 182 -8.00 -0.05 2.06
N GLN A 183 -8.97 -0.96 1.96
CA GLN A 183 -8.74 -2.35 1.54
C GLN A 183 -8.25 -2.45 0.09
N ILE A 184 -8.79 -1.62 -0.81
CA ILE A 184 -8.30 -1.49 -2.20
C ILE A 184 -6.83 -1.06 -2.18
N GLY A 185 -6.48 -0.03 -1.42
CA GLY A 185 -5.10 0.44 -1.34
C GLY A 185 -4.15 -0.51 -0.62
N ASN A 186 -4.61 -1.26 0.39
CA ASN A 186 -3.84 -2.32 1.04
C ASN A 186 -3.51 -3.45 0.04
N ALA A 187 -4.44 -3.83 -0.84
CA ALA A 187 -4.18 -4.80 -1.89
C ALA A 187 -3.08 -4.33 -2.86
N LEU A 188 -3.10 -3.04 -3.22
CA LEU A 188 -2.06 -2.42 -4.05
C LEU A 188 -0.72 -2.30 -3.31
N GLY A 189 -0.75 -1.99 -2.02
CA GLY A 189 0.42 -2.03 -1.14
C GLY A 189 1.06 -3.43 -1.12
N TYR A 190 0.24 -4.49 -1.15
CA TYR A 190 0.71 -5.86 -1.22
C TYR A 190 1.38 -6.18 -2.57
N VAL A 191 0.81 -5.73 -3.69
CA VAL A 191 1.45 -5.84 -5.01
C VAL A 191 2.80 -5.13 -5.03
N ARG A 192 2.88 -3.92 -4.45
CA ARG A 192 4.15 -3.19 -4.30
C ARG A 192 5.15 -3.97 -3.46
N LEU A 193 4.70 -4.57 -2.35
CA LEU A 193 5.56 -5.37 -1.49
C LEU A 193 6.10 -6.62 -2.20
N ILE A 194 5.26 -7.30 -2.99
CA ILE A 194 5.64 -8.45 -3.81
C ILE A 194 6.69 -8.08 -4.85
N ARG A 195 6.51 -6.93 -5.51
CA ARG A 195 7.52 -6.38 -6.43
C ARG A 195 8.85 -6.14 -5.72
N SER A 196 8.84 -5.42 -4.60
CA SER A 196 10.06 -5.13 -3.84
C SER A 196 10.72 -6.40 -3.29
N GLY A 197 9.91 -7.38 -2.85
CA GLY A 197 10.38 -8.70 -2.42
C GLY A 197 11.04 -9.49 -3.55
N GLY A 198 10.47 -9.44 -4.76
CA GLY A 198 11.04 -10.09 -5.95
C GLY A 198 12.37 -9.48 -6.38
N LEU A 199 12.47 -8.15 -6.36
CA LEU A 199 13.73 -7.44 -6.60
C LEU A 199 14.78 -7.82 -5.56
N HIS A 200 14.41 -7.86 -4.28
CA HIS A 200 15.31 -8.25 -3.19
C HIS A 200 15.71 -9.74 -3.24
N ALA A 201 14.81 -10.61 -3.71
CA ALA A 201 15.12 -12.02 -3.93
C ALA A 201 16.17 -12.21 -5.05
N SER A 202 16.05 -11.44 -6.12
CA SER A 202 16.87 -11.55 -7.34
C SER A 202 18.17 -10.74 -7.30
N SER A 203 18.25 -9.70 -6.45
CA SER A 203 19.39 -8.77 -6.37
C SER A 203 20.75 -9.47 -6.16
N ASN A 204 20.80 -10.47 -5.27
CA ASN A 204 22.03 -11.23 -5.03
C ASN A 204 22.50 -12.06 -6.24
N ALA A 205 21.59 -12.51 -7.09
CA ALA A 205 21.97 -13.31 -8.26
C ALA A 205 22.50 -12.41 -9.37
N ILE A 206 21.96 -11.19 -9.47
CA ILE A 206 22.30 -10.21 -10.51
C ILE A 206 23.61 -9.49 -10.21
N SER A 207 24.03 -9.39 -8.95
CA SER A 207 25.32 -8.78 -8.60
C SER A 207 26.54 -9.48 -9.23
N PHE A 208 26.38 -10.70 -9.74
CA PHE A 208 27.42 -11.45 -10.44
C PHE A 208 27.43 -11.23 -11.96
N LEU A 209 26.44 -10.53 -12.51
CA LEU A 209 26.40 -10.18 -13.92
C LEU A 209 27.22 -8.90 -14.16
N PRO A 210 28.24 -8.91 -15.04
CA PRO A 210 29.04 -7.73 -15.34
C PRO A 210 28.22 -6.59 -15.93
N ASN A 211 27.21 -6.92 -16.75
CA ASN A 211 26.26 -5.99 -17.32
C ASN A 211 24.90 -6.69 -17.46
N ILE A 212 23.84 -6.02 -16.99
CA ILE A 212 22.45 -6.52 -16.99
C ILE A 212 21.86 -6.47 -18.41
N ASP A 213 22.30 -5.53 -19.23
CA ASP A 213 21.81 -5.33 -20.60
C ASP A 213 22.61 -6.15 -21.63
N SER A 214 23.72 -6.78 -21.21
CA SER A 214 24.50 -7.62 -22.12
C SER A 214 23.95 -9.04 -22.16
N SER A 215 23.30 -9.39 -23.27
CA SER A 215 23.04 -10.79 -23.60
C SER A 215 24.34 -11.42 -24.12
N VAL A 216 24.95 -12.31 -23.32
CA VAL A 216 26.15 -13.05 -23.74
C VAL A 216 25.72 -14.37 -24.38
N PRO A 217 26.06 -14.62 -25.67
CA PRO A 217 25.66 -15.82 -26.37
C PRO A 217 26.62 -17.00 -26.05
N PHE A 218 26.60 -17.50 -24.81
CA PHE A 218 27.33 -18.68 -24.36
C PHE A 218 27.17 -19.94 -25.25
N GLU A 219 25.98 -20.26 -25.77
CA GLU A 219 25.75 -21.40 -26.65
C GLU A 219 26.56 -21.26 -27.95
N LEU A 220 26.53 -20.06 -28.54
CA LEU A 220 27.27 -19.75 -29.76
C LEU A 220 28.78 -19.79 -29.51
N MET A 221 29.24 -19.24 -28.39
CA MET A 221 30.66 -19.31 -28.00
C MET A 221 31.11 -20.76 -27.79
N CYS A 222 30.30 -21.58 -27.13
CA CYS A 222 30.61 -23.00 -26.93
C CYS A 222 30.67 -23.78 -28.24
N LYS A 223 29.80 -23.46 -29.20
CA LYS A 223 29.82 -24.00 -30.57
C LYS A 223 31.09 -23.60 -31.32
N ASN A 224 31.46 -22.31 -31.29
CA ASN A 224 32.64 -21.79 -31.98
C ASN A 224 33.95 -22.38 -31.43
N LEU A 225 33.98 -22.74 -30.15
CA LEU A 225 35.12 -23.37 -29.48
C LEU A 225 35.11 -24.91 -29.54
N ASN A 226 34.16 -25.51 -30.28
CA ASN A 226 34.02 -26.97 -30.45
C ASN A 226 33.88 -27.75 -29.12
N TYR A 227 33.20 -27.19 -28.12
CA TYR A 227 32.87 -27.93 -26.89
C TYR A 227 31.85 -29.04 -27.15
N SER A 228 31.77 -30.00 -26.23
CA SER A 228 30.81 -31.12 -26.32
C SER A 228 29.35 -30.65 -26.37
N ALA A 229 28.47 -31.50 -26.92
CA ALA A 229 27.04 -31.23 -26.95
C ALA A 229 26.43 -31.01 -25.55
N THR A 230 26.97 -31.69 -24.51
CA THR A 230 26.55 -31.51 -23.11
C THR A 230 26.90 -30.11 -22.59
N THR A 231 28.10 -29.61 -22.88
CA THR A 231 28.51 -28.25 -22.49
C THR A 231 27.70 -27.20 -23.24
N GLN A 232 27.42 -27.40 -24.53
CA GLN A 232 26.56 -26.52 -25.31
C GLN A 232 25.13 -26.46 -24.73
N ALA A 233 24.56 -27.60 -24.33
CA ALA A 233 23.25 -27.65 -23.69
C ALA A 233 23.25 -26.92 -22.32
N ALA A 234 24.29 -27.10 -21.51
CA ALA A 234 24.44 -26.39 -20.24
C ALA A 234 24.59 -24.87 -20.43
N ALA A 235 25.34 -24.44 -21.45
CA ALA A 235 25.49 -23.04 -21.82
C ALA A 235 24.15 -22.41 -22.22
N LYS A 236 23.34 -23.11 -23.01
CA LYS A 236 21.98 -22.69 -23.35
C LYS A 236 21.06 -22.57 -22.14
N CYS A 237 21.14 -23.50 -21.19
CA CYS A 237 20.39 -23.40 -19.93
C CYS A 237 20.79 -22.14 -19.15
N LEU A 238 22.10 -21.89 -19.02
CA LEU A 238 22.63 -20.70 -18.35
C LEU A 238 22.17 -19.39 -19.02
N GLU A 239 22.21 -19.32 -20.36
CA GLU A 239 21.66 -18.18 -21.11
C GLU A 239 20.20 -17.92 -20.76
N ASN A 240 19.37 -18.97 -20.80
CA ASN A 240 17.94 -18.86 -20.49
C ASN A 240 17.70 -18.44 -19.04
N ASP A 241 18.49 -18.95 -18.10
CA ASP A 241 18.39 -18.60 -16.68
C ASP A 241 18.80 -17.13 -16.44
N ILE A 242 19.88 -16.66 -17.07
CA ILE A 242 20.30 -15.26 -17.02
C ILE A 242 19.25 -14.36 -17.65
N ALA A 243 18.74 -14.71 -18.84
CA ALA A 243 17.69 -13.96 -19.51
C ALA A 243 16.42 -13.87 -18.65
N ASN A 244 16.03 -14.97 -18.00
CA ASN A 244 14.90 -14.99 -17.06
C ASN A 244 15.16 -14.12 -15.83
N LEU A 245 16.36 -14.17 -15.26
CA LEU A 245 16.75 -13.39 -14.09
C LEU A 245 16.76 -11.89 -14.39
N VAL A 246 17.39 -11.51 -15.51
CA VAL A 246 17.43 -10.13 -16.02
C VAL A 246 16.00 -9.68 -16.26
N ARG A 247 15.19 -10.42 -17.02
CA ARG A 247 13.78 -10.08 -17.26
C ARG A 247 13.01 -9.85 -15.97
N ASN A 248 13.10 -10.73 -14.99
CA ASN A 248 12.39 -10.58 -13.72
C ASN A 248 12.86 -9.37 -12.88
N PHE A 249 14.04 -8.81 -13.18
CA PHE A 249 14.61 -7.65 -12.49
C PHE A 249 14.41 -6.34 -13.27
N THR A 250 14.57 -6.37 -14.60
CA THR A 250 14.48 -5.21 -15.51
C THR A 250 13.08 -4.96 -16.02
N GLU A 251 12.27 -6.01 -16.25
CA GLU A 251 10.81 -5.85 -16.25
C GLU A 251 10.42 -5.54 -14.81
N GLY A 252 10.60 -4.28 -14.42
CA GLY A 252 9.91 -3.69 -13.29
C GLY A 252 8.45 -3.72 -13.64
N ILE A 253 7.79 -4.88 -13.46
CA ILE A 253 6.45 -5.10 -13.95
C ILE A 253 5.62 -3.94 -13.42
N GLN A 254 5.12 -3.15 -14.36
CA GLN A 254 4.33 -1.96 -14.08
C GLN A 254 2.94 -2.47 -13.66
N TYR A 255 2.88 -3.26 -12.59
CA TYR A 255 1.66 -3.90 -12.10
C TYR A 255 0.58 -2.86 -11.83
N PHE A 256 0.96 -1.68 -11.37
CA PHE A 256 0.04 -0.56 -11.19
C PHE A 256 -0.53 -0.05 -12.51
N LYS A 257 0.30 0.13 -13.54
CA LYS A 257 -0.18 0.49 -14.88
C LYS A 257 -1.13 -0.57 -15.42
N LEU A 258 -0.74 -1.85 -15.35
CA LEU A 258 -1.58 -2.97 -15.78
C LEU A 258 -2.93 -2.98 -15.05
N LEU A 259 -2.93 -2.84 -13.72
CA LEU A 259 -4.16 -2.83 -12.93
C LEU A 259 -5.03 -1.61 -13.24
N VAL A 260 -4.45 -0.45 -13.54
CA VAL A 260 -5.20 0.73 -14.01
C VAL A 260 -5.80 0.47 -15.40
N ASP A 261 -4.98 0.08 -16.37
CA ASP A 261 -5.36 -0.05 -17.77
C ASP A 261 -6.47 -1.09 -17.99
N VAL A 262 -6.40 -2.22 -17.26
CA VAL A 262 -7.40 -3.30 -17.35
C VAL A 262 -8.79 -2.84 -16.90
N PHE A 263 -8.89 -1.94 -15.92
CA PHE A 263 -10.18 -1.44 -15.44
C PHE A 263 -10.58 -0.09 -16.07
N ALA A 264 -9.65 0.67 -16.64
CA ALA A 264 -9.88 2.02 -17.13
C ALA A 264 -11.00 2.10 -18.16
N SER A 265 -10.99 1.21 -19.16
CA SER A 265 -12.00 1.21 -20.23
C SER A 265 -13.44 1.02 -19.71
N ALA A 266 -13.62 0.15 -18.71
CA ALA A 266 -14.92 -0.12 -18.11
C ALA A 266 -15.40 1.03 -17.21
N PHE A 267 -14.48 1.69 -16.48
CA PHE A 267 -14.82 2.71 -15.48
C PHE A 267 -14.89 4.13 -16.05
N ARG A 268 -14.22 4.39 -17.18
CA ARG A 268 -14.23 5.70 -17.86
C ARG A 268 -15.33 5.84 -18.92
N ASN A 269 -16.13 4.79 -19.17
CA ASN A 269 -17.22 4.87 -20.13
C ASN A 269 -18.35 5.78 -19.62
N THR A 270 -18.42 6.99 -20.19
CA THR A 270 -19.36 8.05 -19.79
C THR A 270 -20.83 7.67 -19.96
N ALA A 271 -21.15 6.74 -20.86
CA ALA A 271 -22.55 6.36 -21.14
C ALA A 271 -23.19 5.55 -19.99
N SER A 272 -22.41 4.73 -19.29
CA SER A 272 -22.91 3.84 -18.21
C SER A 272 -22.44 4.24 -16.82
N SER A 273 -21.39 5.06 -16.70
CA SER A 273 -20.65 5.28 -15.45
C SER A 273 -20.55 6.76 -15.02
N HIS A 274 -21.57 7.56 -15.29
CA HIS A 274 -21.57 8.99 -14.90
C HIS A 274 -21.43 9.19 -13.38
N HIS A 275 -21.97 8.29 -12.55
CA HIS A 275 -21.81 8.37 -11.09
C HIS A 275 -20.36 8.23 -10.64
N LEU A 276 -19.53 7.50 -11.38
CA LEU A 276 -18.10 7.37 -11.09
C LEU A 276 -17.35 8.68 -11.37
N GLN A 277 -17.86 9.51 -12.29
CA GLN A 277 -17.30 10.83 -12.58
C GLN A 277 -17.45 11.84 -11.43
N GLN A 278 -18.08 11.44 -10.32
CA GLN A 278 -18.36 12.26 -9.15
C GLN A 278 -17.42 11.97 -7.97
N PHE A 279 -16.52 10.99 -8.11
CA PHE A 279 -15.68 10.52 -7.00
C PHE A 279 -14.80 11.62 -6.40
N TYR A 280 -14.20 12.50 -7.21
CA TYR A 280 -13.38 13.62 -6.68
C TYR A 280 -14.12 14.45 -5.61
N ALA A 281 -15.44 14.62 -5.73
CA ALA A 281 -16.25 15.41 -4.81
C ALA A 281 -16.50 14.74 -3.45
N ILE A 282 -16.36 13.40 -3.34
CA ILE A 282 -16.49 12.67 -2.07
C ILE A 282 -15.16 12.58 -1.31
N VAL A 283 -14.02 12.88 -1.96
CA VAL A 283 -12.70 12.81 -1.32
C VAL A 283 -12.60 13.72 -0.08
N PRO A 284 -13.03 15.01 -0.11
CA PRO A 284 -12.99 15.87 1.07
C PRO A 284 -13.68 15.28 2.32
N PRO A 285 -14.97 14.87 2.30
CA PRO A 285 -15.59 14.28 3.47
C PRO A 285 -14.97 12.92 3.87
N LEU A 286 -14.44 12.14 2.92
CA LEU A 286 -13.70 10.91 3.25
C LEU A 286 -12.42 11.20 4.03
N THR A 287 -11.68 12.26 3.68
CA THR A 287 -10.48 12.64 4.43
C THR A 287 -10.81 13.07 5.87
N LEU A 288 -11.98 13.69 6.10
CA LEU A 288 -12.45 13.98 7.47
C LEU A 288 -12.68 12.69 8.26
N SER A 289 -13.41 11.72 7.67
CA SER A 289 -13.64 10.40 8.28
C SER A 289 -12.32 9.66 8.57
N PHE A 290 -11.35 9.75 7.66
CA PHE A 290 -10.03 9.15 7.86
C PHE A 290 -9.26 9.79 9.01
N VAL A 291 -9.18 11.13 9.05
CA VAL A 291 -8.47 11.83 10.13
C VAL A 291 -9.12 11.59 11.48
N ASP A 292 -10.46 11.64 11.57
CA ASP A 292 -11.19 11.31 12.80
C ASP A 292 -10.85 9.88 13.28
N ASN A 293 -10.80 8.92 12.36
CA ASN A 293 -10.44 7.53 12.66
C ASN A 293 -8.95 7.40 13.08
N SER A 294 -8.03 8.09 12.40
CA SER A 294 -6.59 8.07 12.70
C SER A 294 -6.31 8.58 14.11
N ILE A 295 -6.91 9.72 14.47
CA ILE A 295 -6.80 10.30 15.82
C ILE A 295 -7.35 9.30 16.86
N SER A 296 -8.56 8.77 16.64
CA SER A 296 -9.17 7.77 17.54
C SER A 296 -8.27 6.54 17.74
N ASN A 297 -7.65 6.05 16.67
CA ASN A 297 -6.74 4.91 16.72
C ASN A 297 -5.44 5.22 17.47
N LYS A 298 -4.88 6.42 17.30
CA LYS A 298 -3.70 6.89 18.04
C LYS A 298 -4.00 7.10 19.53
N GLU A 299 -5.16 7.65 19.87
CA GLU A 299 -5.59 7.79 21.26
C GLU A 299 -5.70 6.44 21.99
N LYS A 300 -6.16 5.39 21.30
CA LYS A 300 -6.24 4.03 21.88
C LYS A 300 -4.88 3.44 22.22
N MET A 301 -3.80 3.87 21.57
CA MET A 301 -2.44 3.38 21.88
C MET A 301 -2.02 3.72 23.31
N PHE A 302 -2.50 4.85 23.84
CA PHE A 302 -2.21 5.32 25.18
C PHE A 302 -3.18 4.76 26.25
N LYS A 303 -4.20 3.99 25.84
CA LYS A 303 -5.18 3.37 26.76
C LYS A 303 -4.78 1.94 27.11
N LYS A 304 -5.21 1.46 28.29
CA LYS A 304 -4.92 0.09 28.77
C LYS A 304 -5.47 -1.01 27.86
N ASN A 305 -6.56 -0.74 27.13
CA ASN A 305 -7.12 -1.65 26.14
C ASN A 305 -6.72 -1.17 24.73
N GLN A 306 -5.69 -1.80 24.17
CA GLN A 306 -5.08 -1.42 22.88
C GLN A 306 -5.78 -2.06 21.68
N THR A 307 -6.98 -2.62 21.85
CA THR A 307 -7.74 -3.23 20.75
C THR A 307 -8.11 -2.18 19.71
N GLY A 308 -7.65 -2.40 18.48
CA GLY A 308 -7.83 -1.46 17.36
C GLY A 308 -7.03 -0.16 17.49
N ALA A 309 -5.92 -0.20 18.23
CA ALA A 309 -4.96 0.88 18.27
C ALA A 309 -4.02 0.80 17.06
N ALA A 310 -3.78 1.91 16.39
CA ALA A 310 -2.96 1.97 15.19
C ALA A 310 -2.32 3.34 15.00
N PHE A 311 -1.13 3.35 14.41
CA PHE A 311 -0.38 4.58 14.12
C PHE A 311 -0.23 4.86 12.62
N THR A 312 -0.54 3.89 11.76
CA THR A 312 -0.37 3.95 10.31
C THR A 312 -1.56 3.29 9.61
N ASP A 313 -2.05 3.88 8.53
CA ASP A 313 -3.10 3.32 7.66
C ASP A 313 -3.04 3.95 6.26
N ASP A 314 -1.85 3.87 5.63
CA ASP A 314 -1.61 4.51 4.33
C ASP A 314 -2.31 3.80 3.16
N GLY A 315 -2.95 2.65 3.43
CA GLY A 315 -3.85 1.99 2.50
C GLY A 315 -4.95 2.92 2.01
N PHE A 316 -5.46 3.81 2.86
CA PHE A 316 -6.45 4.80 2.44
C PHE A 316 -5.89 5.74 1.36
N ALA A 317 -4.71 6.32 1.60
CA ALA A 317 -4.06 7.24 0.66
C ALA A 317 -3.73 6.56 -0.68
N MET A 318 -3.21 5.32 -0.62
CA MET A 318 -2.95 4.50 -1.81
C MET A 318 -4.24 4.20 -2.59
N GLY A 319 -5.34 3.90 -1.89
CA GLY A 319 -6.64 3.63 -2.49
C GLY A 319 -7.24 4.85 -3.20
N ILE A 320 -7.20 6.03 -2.57
CA ILE A 320 -7.64 7.29 -3.19
C ILE A 320 -6.81 7.58 -4.45
N ALA A 321 -5.47 7.46 -4.36
CA ALA A 321 -4.58 7.72 -5.49
C ALA A 321 -4.87 6.79 -6.69
N TYR A 322 -5.06 5.50 -6.42
CA TYR A 322 -5.41 4.53 -7.45
C TYR A 322 -6.75 4.81 -8.10
N ILE A 323 -7.81 5.01 -7.32
CA ILE A 323 -9.16 5.25 -7.85
C ILE A 323 -9.18 6.57 -8.63
N ASN A 324 -8.48 7.60 -8.16
CA ASN A 324 -8.37 8.87 -8.86
C ASN A 324 -7.66 8.74 -10.21
N ALA A 325 -6.59 7.93 -10.28
CA ALA A 325 -5.91 7.63 -11.53
C ALA A 325 -6.77 6.73 -12.46
N LEU A 326 -7.47 5.75 -11.91
CA LEU A 326 -8.38 4.88 -12.64
C LEU A 326 -9.50 5.68 -13.33
N LEU A 327 -10.06 6.67 -12.64
CA LEU A 327 -11.16 7.50 -13.13
C LEU A 327 -10.71 8.73 -13.92
N ASP A 328 -9.41 9.00 -13.99
CA ASP A 328 -8.82 10.17 -14.65
C ASP A 328 -9.32 11.52 -14.09
N GLN A 329 -9.33 11.64 -12.76
CA GLN A 329 -9.88 12.80 -12.04
C GLN A 329 -8.82 13.61 -11.29
N SER A 330 -7.56 13.51 -11.69
CA SER A 330 -6.46 14.20 -10.99
C SER A 330 -6.62 15.72 -11.04
N SER A 331 -6.95 16.28 -12.20
CA SER A 331 -7.20 17.72 -12.37
C SER A 331 -8.39 18.20 -11.53
N GLU A 332 -9.49 17.46 -11.56
CA GLU A 332 -10.69 17.77 -10.78
C GLU A 332 -10.43 17.76 -9.27
N LEU A 333 -9.68 16.78 -8.77
CA LEU A 333 -9.30 16.70 -7.37
C LEU A 333 -8.37 17.86 -6.95
N ASP A 334 -7.35 18.16 -7.78
CA ASP A 334 -6.39 19.23 -7.50
C ASP A 334 -7.06 20.61 -7.47
N SER A 335 -8.02 20.83 -8.37
CA SER A 335 -8.79 22.08 -8.44
C SER A 335 -9.68 22.33 -7.20
N LEU A 336 -9.94 21.33 -6.36
CA LEU A 336 -10.68 21.57 -5.11
C LEU A 336 -9.88 22.40 -4.10
N HIS A 337 -8.54 22.41 -4.23
CA HIS A 337 -7.63 23.02 -3.27
C HIS A 337 -7.90 22.59 -1.81
N TRP A 338 -8.38 21.36 -1.63
CA TRP A 338 -8.96 20.90 -0.37
C TRP A 338 -8.01 21.01 0.83
N PHE A 339 -6.78 20.51 0.71
CA PHE A 339 -5.82 20.55 1.82
C PHE A 339 -5.45 21.99 2.22
N LYS A 340 -5.38 22.91 1.26
CA LYS A 340 -5.18 24.35 1.53
C LYS A 340 -6.38 24.93 2.30
N THR A 341 -7.60 24.57 1.90
CA THR A 341 -8.81 25.00 2.62
C THR A 341 -8.83 24.48 4.07
N VAL A 342 -8.45 23.21 4.28
CA VAL A 342 -8.36 22.62 5.63
C VAL A 342 -7.33 23.36 6.48
N GLU A 343 -6.14 23.61 5.94
CA GLU A 343 -5.08 24.35 6.65
C GLU A 343 -5.54 25.76 7.04
N GLN A 344 -6.19 26.48 6.13
CA GLN A 344 -6.75 27.81 6.40
C GLN A 344 -7.83 27.78 7.48
N HIS A 345 -8.74 26.81 7.43
CA HIS A 345 -9.79 26.65 8.43
C HIS A 345 -9.23 26.36 9.82
N ILE A 346 -8.32 25.37 9.94
CA ILE A 346 -7.70 25.02 11.22
C ILE A 346 -6.90 26.22 11.77
N SER A 347 -6.15 26.92 10.92
CA SER A 347 -5.39 28.11 11.32
C SER A 347 -6.28 29.26 11.78
N ALA A 348 -7.48 29.40 11.20
CA ALA A 348 -8.46 30.39 11.63
C ALA A 348 -9.08 30.01 13.00
N GLU A 349 -9.40 28.73 13.20
CA GLU A 349 -9.88 28.23 14.50
C GLU A 349 -8.84 28.36 15.61
N GLN A 350 -7.57 28.10 15.31
CA GLN A 350 -6.46 28.30 16.24
C GLN A 350 -6.35 29.77 16.67
N ARG A 351 -6.33 30.70 15.70
CA ARG A 351 -6.30 32.15 15.99
C ARG A 351 -7.51 32.61 16.81
N SER A 352 -8.70 32.08 16.50
CA SER A 352 -9.93 32.36 17.26
C SER A 352 -9.86 31.84 18.70
N ALA A 353 -9.30 30.63 18.90
CA ALA A 353 -9.08 30.07 20.24
C ALA A 353 -8.02 30.86 21.03
N GLU A 354 -7.00 31.41 20.35
CA GLU A 354 -5.95 32.21 20.96
C GLU A 354 -6.40 33.62 21.37
N GLY A 355 -7.28 34.23 20.57
CA GLY A 355 -7.81 35.57 20.82
C GLY A 355 -8.84 35.65 21.95
N LYS A 356 -9.32 34.52 22.48
CA LYS A 356 -10.21 34.51 23.65
C LYS A 356 -9.41 34.92 24.89
N ASN A 357 -9.83 36.01 25.54
CA ASN A 357 -9.20 36.51 26.74
C ASN A 357 -9.61 35.65 27.94
N VAL A 358 -8.64 34.97 28.57
CA VAL A 358 -8.86 33.94 29.60
C VAL A 358 -8.22 34.31 30.94
N GLN A 359 -8.11 35.61 31.23
CA GLN A 359 -7.53 36.06 32.48
C GLN A 359 -8.43 35.68 33.66
N GLY A 360 -7.88 34.90 34.61
CA GLY A 360 -8.46 34.65 35.93
C GLY A 360 -9.22 33.34 36.12
N ASP A 361 -9.48 32.55 35.07
CA ASP A 361 -10.23 31.28 35.19
C ASP A 361 -9.42 30.08 34.69
N GLU A 362 -8.90 29.28 35.63
CA GLU A 362 -8.11 28.07 35.35
C GLU A 362 -8.86 27.06 34.47
N LYS A 363 -10.20 26.94 34.61
CA LYS A 363 -10.98 25.99 33.81
C LYS A 363 -11.05 26.43 32.36
N LEU A 364 -11.20 27.72 32.11
CA LEU A 364 -11.20 28.25 30.75
C LEU A 364 -9.80 28.13 30.11
N GLN A 365 -8.73 28.29 30.90
CA GLN A 365 -7.35 28.09 30.41
C GLN A 365 -7.09 26.63 30.02
N GLN A 366 -7.51 25.68 30.85
CA GLN A 366 -7.45 24.25 30.54
C GLN A 366 -8.26 23.90 29.29
N THR A 367 -9.47 24.45 29.16
CA THR A 367 -10.33 24.24 27.98
C THR A 367 -9.65 24.77 26.71
N ARG A 368 -9.06 25.97 26.76
CA ARG A 368 -8.31 26.55 25.63
C ARG A 368 -7.11 25.68 25.25
N ALA A 369 -6.33 25.23 26.22
CA ALA A 369 -5.16 24.38 25.98
C ALA A 369 -5.55 23.06 25.30
N LEU A 370 -6.64 22.42 25.74
CA LEU A 370 -7.16 21.20 25.14
C LEU A 370 -7.65 21.43 23.70
N THR A 371 -8.33 22.55 23.44
CA THR A 371 -8.76 22.91 22.06
C THR A 371 -7.57 23.11 21.14
N LEU A 372 -6.54 23.87 21.56
CA LEU A 372 -5.35 24.09 20.75
C LEU A 372 -4.59 22.79 20.47
N LYS A 373 -4.47 21.92 21.48
CA LYS A 373 -3.87 20.59 21.31
C LYS A 373 -4.63 19.76 20.26
N ARG A 374 -5.96 19.68 20.35
CA ARG A 374 -6.80 18.94 19.38
C ARG A 374 -6.68 19.48 17.97
N LEU A 375 -6.65 20.81 17.81
CA LEU A 375 -6.45 21.44 16.50
C LEU A 375 -5.05 21.14 15.93
N GLY A 376 -4.02 21.15 16.77
CA GLY A 376 -2.66 20.77 16.40
C GLY A 376 -2.56 19.32 15.95
N GLU A 377 -3.13 18.38 16.72
CA GLU A 377 -3.18 16.96 16.36
C GLU A 377 -3.92 16.74 15.03
N ARG A 378 -5.09 17.38 14.85
CA ARG A 378 -5.86 17.31 13.60
C ARG A 378 -5.07 17.87 12.42
N SER A 379 -4.37 18.99 12.59
CA SER A 379 -3.51 19.58 11.56
C SER A 379 -2.40 18.62 11.14
N ALA A 380 -1.69 18.02 12.11
CA ALA A 380 -0.64 17.06 11.86
C ALA A 380 -1.15 15.82 11.08
N GLU A 381 -2.32 15.28 11.43
CA GLU A 381 -2.90 14.16 10.69
C GLU A 381 -3.27 14.51 9.25
N PHE A 382 -3.78 15.72 8.99
CA PHE A 382 -4.04 16.18 7.61
C PHE A 382 -2.76 16.34 6.81
N GLN A 383 -1.69 16.84 7.42
CA GLN A 383 -0.38 16.95 6.76
C GLN A 383 0.19 15.57 6.43
N LEU A 384 0.14 14.62 7.37
CA LEU A 384 0.55 13.23 7.11
C LEU A 384 -0.25 12.62 5.95
N LEU A 385 -1.58 12.79 5.95
CA LEU A 385 -2.43 12.32 4.85
C LEU A 385 -2.06 12.98 3.52
N TYR A 386 -1.79 14.29 3.51
CA TYR A 386 -1.36 15.01 2.30
C TYR A 386 -0.05 14.44 1.74
N TYR A 387 0.95 14.19 2.58
CA TYR A 387 2.22 13.59 2.15
C TYR A 387 2.04 12.15 1.66
N SER A 388 1.29 11.31 2.39
CA SER A 388 1.01 9.93 1.98
C SER A 388 0.25 9.89 0.65
N LEU A 389 -0.75 10.77 0.46
CA LEU A 389 -1.52 10.84 -0.79
C LEU A 389 -0.66 11.36 -1.95
N SER A 390 0.12 12.40 -1.72
CA SER A 390 1.02 12.97 -2.74
C SER A 390 2.07 11.94 -3.18
N GLY A 391 2.67 11.22 -2.23
CA GLY A 391 3.59 10.13 -2.51
C GLY A 391 2.92 8.96 -3.23
N ALA A 392 1.70 8.59 -2.85
CA ALA A 392 0.95 7.53 -3.49
C ALA A 392 0.59 7.85 -4.96
N ARG A 393 0.26 9.11 -5.27
CA ARG A 393 -0.07 9.54 -6.65
C ARG A 393 1.10 9.36 -7.62
N VAL A 394 2.35 9.42 -7.16
CA VAL A 394 3.54 9.22 -7.99
C VAL A 394 3.54 7.83 -8.65
N PHE A 395 3.00 6.80 -7.98
CA PHE A 395 2.95 5.45 -8.54
C PHE A 395 2.02 5.30 -9.76
N PHE A 396 1.12 6.26 -9.97
CA PHE A 396 0.10 6.21 -11.02
C PHE A 396 0.20 7.36 -12.02
N LYS A 397 1.18 8.26 -11.87
CA LYS A 397 1.50 9.22 -12.92
C LYS A 397 2.02 8.44 -14.12
N GLN A 398 1.33 8.57 -15.25
CA GLN A 398 1.85 8.06 -16.51
C GLN A 398 3.16 8.80 -16.78
N SER A 399 4.26 8.07 -16.96
CA SER A 399 5.41 8.63 -17.63
C SER A 399 4.96 8.86 -19.07
N ASP A 400 4.76 10.12 -19.43
CA ASP A 400 4.58 10.54 -20.81
C ASP A 400 5.78 10.01 -21.60
N THR A 401 5.55 8.95 -22.37
CA THR A 401 6.47 8.44 -23.39
C THR A 401 5.69 8.28 -24.67
#